data_AF-A0A257NJT7-F1
#
_entry.id   AF-A0A257NJT7-F1
#
_cell.length_a   1.000
_cell.length_b   1.000
_cell.length_c   1.000
_cell.angle_alpha   90.00
_cell.angle_beta   90.00
_cell.angle_gamma   90.00
#
_symmetry.space_group_name_H-M   'P 1'
#
loop_
_entity.id
_entity.type
_entity.pdbx_description
1 polymer ?
#
loop_
_entity_poly.entity_id
_entity_poly.type
_entity_poly.pdbx_seq_one_letter_code
_entity_poly.pdbx_strand_id
1 'polypeptide(L)' 'VRRIGRPEDIAAACAFLVSEEAGYITGQILGVNGGRNT' A
#
# COMPACT_ATOMS: atom_id res chain seq x y z
N VAL A 1 9.92 2.95 -8.29
CA VAL A 1 9.69 4.42 -8.26
C VAL A 1 10.99 5.10 -7.83
N ARG A 2 11.52 6.07 -8.60
CA ARG A 2 12.80 6.76 -8.27
C ARG A 2 12.59 8.00 -7.40
N ARG A 3 11.81 7.90 -6.32
CA ARG A 3 11.62 8.97 -5.33
C ARG A 3 11.57 8.43 -3.91
N ILE A 4 11.71 9.32 -2.93
CA ILE A 4 11.40 9.02 -1.53
C ILE A 4 9.87 8.95 -1.37
N GLY A 5 9.44 7.98 -0.57
CA GLY A 5 8.03 7.81 -0.21
C GLY A 5 7.55 8.99 0.64
N ARG A 6 6.29 9.36 0.48
CA ARG A 6 5.63 10.37 1.30
C ARG A 6 4.59 9.68 2.19
N PRO A 7 4.18 10.28 3.32
CA PRO A 7 3.15 9.70 4.18
C PRO A 7 1.87 9.33 3.44
N GLU A 8 1.52 10.09 2.40
CA GLU A 8 0.32 9.87 1.60
C GLU A 8 0.37 8.56 0.81
N ASP A 9 1.56 8.04 0.49
CA ASP A 9 1.70 6.75 -0.21
C ASP A 9 1.23 5.59 0.70
N ILE A 10 1.54 5.66 1.99
CA ILE A 10 1.07 4.69 2.98
C ILE A 10 -0.42 4.89 3.23
N ALA A 11 -0.85 6.14 3.43
CA ALA A 11 -2.24 6.46 3.70
C ALA A 11 -3.19 5.99 2.58
N ALA A 12 -2.79 6.16 1.31
CA ALA A 12 -3.56 5.69 0.16
C ALA A 12 -3.68 4.15 0.13
N ALA A 13 -2.60 3.43 0.44
CA ALA A 13 -2.63 1.98 0.53
C ALA A 13 -3.56 1.49 1.67
N CYS A 14 -3.50 2.14 2.83
CA CYS A 14 -4.42 1.87 3.94
C CYS A 14 -5.87 2.18 3.55
N ALA A 15 -6.12 3.33 2.92
CA ALA A 15 -7.45 3.74 2.49
C ALA A 15 -8.07 2.73 1.51
N PHE A 16 -7.28 2.19 0.58
CA PHE A 16 -7.73 1.10 -0.29
C PHE A 16 -8.03 -0.18 0.50
N LEU A 17 -7.16 -0.61 1.41
CA LEU A 17 -7.39 -1.84 2.18
C LEU A 17 -8.63 -1.80 3.08
N VAL A 18 -9.10 -0.62 3.49
CA VAL A 18 -10.33 -0.46 4.27
C VAL A 18 -11.57 -0.16 3.41
N SER A 19 -11.40 -0.06 2.09
CA SER A 19 -12.50 0.18 1.15
C SER A 19 -13.30 -1.09 0.86
N GLU A 20 -14.52 -0.94 0.34
CA GLU A 20 -15.37 -2.09 -0.03
C GLU A 20 -14.76 -2.91 -1.16
N GLU A 21 -14.03 -2.26 -2.07
CA GLU A 21 -13.36 -2.87 -3.21
C GLU A 21 -12.27 -3.88 -2.80
N ALA A 22 -11.71 -3.75 -1.59
CA ALA A 22 -10.72 -4.66 -1.05
C ALA A 22 -11.33 -5.85 -0.28
N GLY A 23 -12.66 -6.03 -0.28
CA GLY A 23 -13.37 -6.97 0.60
C GLY A 23 -12.97 -8.45 0.52
N TYR A 24 -12.23 -8.86 -0.52
CA TYR A 24 -11.70 -10.22 -0.65
C TYR A 24 -10.20 -10.35 -0.29
N ILE A 25 -9.53 -9.26 0.08
CA ILE A 25 -8.11 -9.23 0.41
C ILE A 25 -7.95 -9.42 1.92
N THR A 26 -7.37 -10.56 2.31
CA THR A 26 -7.05 -10.86 3.72
C THR A 26 -5.75 -11.64 3.86
N GLY A 27 -5.09 -11.51 5.02
CA GLY A 27 -3.84 -12.20 5.35
C GLY A 27 -2.61 -11.75 4.54
N GLN A 28 -2.69 -10.63 3.82
CA GLN A 28 -1.61 -10.15 2.96
C GLN A 28 -0.75 -9.09 3.66
N ILE A 29 0.53 -9.07 3.32
CA ILE A 29 1.47 -8.00 3.69
C ILE A 29 1.78 -7.20 2.42
N LEU A 30 1.40 -5.92 2.39
CA LEU A 30 1.63 -5.06 1.24
C LEU A 30 2.86 -4.17 1.46
N GLY A 31 3.91 -4.41 0.67
CA GLY A 31 5.11 -3.58 0.66
C GLY A 31 4.91 -2.27 -0.11
N VAL A 32 4.82 -1.14 0.59
CA VAL A 32 4.74 0.20 -0.02
C VAL A 32 6.10 0.90 0.06
N ASN A 33 7.07 0.42 -0.73
CA ASN A 33 8.48 0.81 -0.59
C ASN A 33 9.11 1.42 -1.87
N GLY A 34 8.30 1.62 -2.91
CA GLY A 34 8.77 2.17 -4.18
C GLY A 34 9.68 1.23 -4.99
N GLY A 35 9.69 -0.08 -4.70
CA GLY A 35 10.49 -1.09 -5.38
C GLY A 35 11.90 -1.26 -4.82
N ARG A 36 12.10 -0.98 -3.51
CA ARG A 36 13.39 -1.09 -2.83
C ARG A 36 13.71 -2.48 -2.27
N ASN A 37 12.68 -3.28 -1.96
CA ASN A 37 12.82 -4.69 -1.58
C ASN A 37 11.65 -5.45 -2.21
N THR A 38 11.98 -6.47 -3.00
CA THR A 38 11.09 -7.52 -3.51
C THR A 38 11.79 -8.84 -3.29
#